data_AF-A0A183D4H3-F1
#
_entry.id   AF-A0A183D4H3-F1
#
_cell.length_a   1.000
_cell.length_b   1.000
_cell.length_c   1.000
_cell.angle_alpha   90.00
_cell.angle_beta   90.00
_cell.angle_gamma   90.00
#
_symmetry.space_group_name_H-M   'P 1'
#
loop_
_entity.id
_entity.type
_entity.pdbx_description
1 polymer ?
#
loop_
_entity_poly.entity_id
_entity_poly.type
_entity_poly.pdbx_seq_one_letter_code
_entity_poly.pdbx_strand_id
1 'polypeptide(L)'
;MYLWQAHNIVNARLRGRDTEDPEFPKRQFPADFLCASCRQEGHFNLNEVKHFLLLYYSAIKPYQQQQEQQQQQKPEQQLQF
;
A
#
# COMPACT_ATOMS: atom_id res chain seq x y z
N MET A 1 -16.50 -2.17 -7.47
CA MET A 1 -16.05 -0.85 -7.00
C MET A 1 -16.70 -0.40 -5.69
N TYR A 2 -17.82 -1.00 -5.25
CA TYR A 2 -18.52 -0.62 -4.01
C TYR A 2 -17.61 -0.55 -2.75
N LEU A 3 -16.89 -1.63 -2.45
CA LEU A 3 -16.05 -1.69 -1.25
C LEU A 3 -14.97 -0.60 -1.23
N TRP A 4 -14.35 -0.34 -2.38
CA TRP A 4 -13.37 0.73 -2.54
C TRP A 4 -13.98 2.12 -2.27
N GLN A 5 -15.19 2.39 -2.76
CA GLN A 5 -15.90 3.65 -2.49
C GLN A 5 -16.24 3.78 -1.00
N ALA A 6 -16.81 2.72 -0.40
CA ALA A 6 -17.15 2.70 1.02
C ALA A 6 -15.93 2.93 1.91
N HIS A 7 -14.80 2.28 1.60
CA HIS A 7 -13.54 2.49 2.30
C HIS A 7 -13.08 3.96 2.17
N ASN A 8 -13.17 4.56 0.99
CA ASN A 8 -12.82 5.97 0.81
C ASN A 8 -13.73 6.95 1.56
N ILE A 9 -15.02 6.63 1.70
CA ILE A 9 -15.94 7.41 2.56
C ILE A 9 -15.48 7.33 4.03
N VAL A 10 -15.13 6.14 4.50
CA VAL A 10 -14.61 5.94 5.87
C VAL A 10 -13.28 6.68 6.06
N ASN A 11 -12.36 6.62 5.11
CA ASN A 11 -11.08 7.34 5.18
C ASN A 11 -11.27 8.85 5.24
N ALA A 12 -12.24 9.40 4.50
CA ALA A 12 -12.58 10.82 4.59
C ALA A 12 -13.12 11.19 5.98
N ARG A 13 -13.99 10.34 6.56
CA ARG A 13 -14.58 10.57 7.89
C ARG A 13 -13.55 10.47 9.02
N LEU A 14 -12.57 9.57 8.90
CA LEU A 14 -11.59 9.27 9.94
C LEU A 14 -10.37 10.19 9.91
N ARG A 15 -10.12 10.89 8.80
CA ARG A 15 -8.98 11.80 8.67
C ARG A 15 -8.98 12.86 9.78
N GLY A 16 -7.84 13.00 10.47
CA GLY A 16 -7.62 14.01 11.50
C GLY A 16 -8.34 13.74 12.82
N ARG A 17 -8.83 12.52 13.06
CA ARG A 17 -9.40 12.13 14.36
C ARG A 17 -8.32 11.62 15.30
N ASP A 18 -8.55 11.73 16.61
CA ASP A 18 -7.62 11.26 17.65
C ASP A 18 -7.35 9.74 17.63
N THR A 19 -8.22 8.98 16.95
CA THR A 19 -8.04 7.54 16.74
C THR A 19 -7.21 7.19 15.51
N GLU A 20 -6.80 8.19 14.72
CA GLU A 20 -5.94 8.02 13.56
C GLU A 20 -4.50 7.78 14.00
N ASP A 21 -3.86 6.79 13.39
CA ASP A 21 -2.43 6.57 13.56
C ASP A 21 -1.64 7.71 12.89
N PRO A 22 -0.82 8.47 13.63
CA PRO A 22 -0.05 9.59 13.09
C PRO A 22 0.94 9.19 11.97
N GLU A 23 1.46 7.96 11.99
CA GLU A 23 2.38 7.46 10.97
C GLU A 23 1.63 7.08 9.67
N PHE A 24 0.33 6.77 9.78
CA PHE A 24 -0.50 6.29 8.67
C PHE A 24 -1.80 7.10 8.50
N PRO A 25 -1.68 8.40 8.13
CA PRO A 25 -2.83 9.27 7.95
C PRO A 25 -3.75 8.75 6.82
N LYS A 26 -5.06 8.78 7.07
CA LYS A 26 -6.12 8.34 6.16
C LYS A 26 -6.21 9.27 4.96
N ARG A 27 -5.74 8.77 3.82
CA ARG A 27 -5.86 9.44 2.52
C ARG A 27 -6.93 8.77 1.66
N GLN A 28 -7.40 9.49 0.65
CA GLN A 28 -8.21 8.87 -0.39
C GLN A 28 -7.32 7.90 -1.17
N PHE A 29 -7.75 6.66 -1.31
CA PHE A 29 -7.00 5.57 -1.93
C PHE A 29 -7.46 5.34 -3.38
N PRO A 30 -6.55 5.07 -4.33
CA PRO A 30 -5.09 5.19 -4.20
C PRO A 30 -4.66 6.65 -4.03
N ALA A 31 -3.51 6.82 -3.36
CA ALA A 31 -2.81 8.10 -3.35
C ALA A 31 -2.04 8.29 -4.67
N ASP A 32 -1.74 9.53 -5.02
CA ASP A 32 -1.21 9.87 -6.35
C ASP A 32 0.15 9.23 -6.61
N PHE A 33 0.96 9.06 -5.57
CA PHE A 33 2.25 8.35 -5.66
C PHE A 33 2.11 6.85 -5.91
N LEU A 34 0.94 6.25 -5.67
CA LEU A 34 0.66 4.84 -5.99
C LEU A 34 0.06 4.68 -7.38
N CYS A 35 -0.73 5.67 -7.82
CA CYS A 35 -1.38 5.64 -9.12
C CYS A 35 -1.66 7.08 -9.61
N ALA A 36 -0.73 7.63 -10.38
CA ALA A 36 -0.88 8.98 -10.93
C ALA A 36 -2.03 9.07 -11.94
N SER A 37 -2.30 8.01 -12.71
CA SER A 37 -3.40 7.97 -13.69
C SER A 37 -4.78 7.84 -13.04
N CYS A 38 -4.86 7.44 -11.77
CA CYS A 38 -6.11 7.24 -11.07
C CYS A 38 -6.83 8.56 -10.73
N ARG A 39 -6.13 9.71 -10.78
CA ARG A 39 -6.73 11.04 -10.64
C ARG A 39 -6.66 11.83 -11.93
N GLN A 40 -7.78 12.44 -12.28
CA GLN A 40 -7.87 13.42 -13.35
C GLN A 40 -8.65 14.62 -12.82
N GLU A 41 -8.03 15.80 -12.84
CA GLU A 41 -8.68 17.07 -12.44
C GLU A 41 -9.33 17.03 -11.04
N GLY A 42 -8.69 16.33 -10.10
CA GLY A 42 -9.19 16.19 -8.72
C GLY A 42 -10.23 15.09 -8.51
N HIS A 43 -10.70 14.45 -9.57
CA HIS A 43 -11.65 13.33 -9.53
C HIS A 43 -10.97 11.99 -9.83
N PHE A 44 -11.59 10.89 -9.38
CA PHE A 44 -11.09 9.56 -9.67
C PHE A 44 -11.50 9.10 -11.08
N ASN A 45 -10.53 8.67 -11.89
CA ASN A 45 -10.80 7.93 -13.11
C ASN A 45 -11.11 6.47 -12.74
N LEU A 46 -12.38 6.08 -12.79
CA LEU A 46 -12.83 4.77 -12.31
C LEU A 46 -12.25 3.59 -13.09
N ASN A 47 -11.89 3.77 -14.36
CA ASN A 47 -11.28 2.72 -15.17
C ASN A 47 -9.84 2.45 -14.71
N GLU A 48 -9.06 3.50 -14.55
CA GLU A 48 -7.68 3.43 -14.03
C GLU A 48 -7.66 2.89 -12.60
N VAL A 49 -8.57 3.35 -11.73
CA VAL A 49 -8.72 2.82 -10.37
C VAL A 49 -9.04 1.33 -10.41
N LYS A 50 -10.00 0.89 -11.23
CA LYS A 50 -10.34 -0.54 -11.32
C LYS A 50 -9.14 -1.37 -11.76
N HIS A 51 -8.39 -0.91 -12.76
CA HIS A 51 -7.18 -1.56 -13.23
C HIS A 51 -6.13 -1.66 -12.13
N PHE A 52 -5.86 -0.53 -11.45
CA PHE A 52 -4.95 -0.46 -10.31
C PHE A 52 -5.34 -1.44 -9.19
N LEU A 53 -6.62 -1.49 -8.79
CA LEU A 53 -7.06 -2.35 -7.69
C LEU A 53 -6.85 -3.83 -8.01
N LEU A 54 -7.11 -4.26 -9.25
CA LEU A 54 -6.88 -5.64 -9.67
C LEU A 54 -5.40 -6.01 -9.54
N LEU A 55 -4.51 -5.16 -10.05
CA LEU A 55 -3.06 -5.38 -9.96
C LEU A 55 -2.58 -5.36 -8.51
N TYR A 56 -2.93 -4.32 -7.76
CA TYR A 56 -2.49 -4.09 -6.39
C TYR A 56 -2.86 -5.26 -5.47
N TYR A 57 -4.12 -5.71 -5.53
CA TYR A 57 -4.57 -6.82 -4.68
C TYR A 57 -4.15 -8.20 -5.21
N SER A 58 -3.84 -8.37 -6.50
CA SER A 58 -3.29 -9.63 -7.02
C SER A 58 -1.85 -9.91 -6.56
N ALA A 59 -1.10 -8.85 -6.22
CA ALA A 59 0.29 -8.95 -5.80
C ALA A 59 0.45 -9.36 -4.33
N ILE A 60 -0.63 -9.36 -3.54
CA ILE A 60 -0.58 -9.73 -2.13
C ILE A 60 -0.27 -11.21 -2.01
N LYS A 61 0.86 -11.52 -1.36
CA LYS A 61 1.25 -12.88 -1.01
C LYS A 61 1.06 -13.08 0.51
N PRO A 62 0.58 -14.26 0.93
CA PRO A 62 0.63 -14.62 2.34
C PRO A 62 2.07 -14.51 2.84
N TYR A 63 2.26 -13.99 4.05
CA TYR A 63 3.55 -14.04 4.70
C TYR A 63 3.97 -15.51 4.88
N GLN A 64 5.08 -15.90 4.25
CA GLN A 64 5.67 -17.22 4.42
C GLN A 64 6.98 -17.06 5.19
N GLN A 65 7.05 -17.63 6.39
CA GLN A 65 8.17 -17.54 7.36
C GLN A 65 9.53 -18.12 6.88
N GLN A 66 9.73 -18.41 5.59
CA GLN A 66 10.86 -19.21 5.10
C GLN A 66 12.04 -18.41 4.51
N GLN A 67 12.23 -17.14 4.88
CA GLN A 67 13.36 -16.34 4.35
C GLN A 67 14.31 -15.73 5.39
N GLU A 68 14.21 -16.13 6.67
CA GLU A 68 15.22 -15.75 7.67
C GLU A 68 16.47 -16.66 7.61
N GLN A 69 16.35 -17.87 7.06
CA GLN A 69 17.45 -18.86 7.08
C GLN A 69 18.52 -18.67 5.99
N GLN A 70 18.27 -17.85 4.95
CA GLN A 70 19.22 -17.68 3.84
C GLN A 70 20.19 -16.49 4.03
N GLN A 71 20.03 -15.67 5.07
CA GLN A 71 20.98 -14.58 5.37
C GLN A 71 22.06 -14.96 6.41
N GLN A 72 21.96 -16.13 7.04
CA GLN A 72 22.91 -16.57 8.09
C GLN A 72 24.04 -17.48 7.58
N GLN A 73 24.07 -17.82 6.28
CA GLN A 73 25.19 -18.52 5.65
C GLN A 73 25.95 -17.59 4.69
N LYS A 74 26.66 -16.60 5.24
CA LYS A 74 27.81 -16.02 4.55
C LYS A 74 29.02 -16.20 5.46
N PRO A 75 30.02 -17.02 5.08
CA PRO A 75 31.18 -17.26 5.93
C PRO A 75 31.96 -15.96 6.13
N GLU A 76 32.27 -15.66 7.40
CA GLU A 76 33.23 -14.64 7.82
C GLU A 76 34.63 -14.97 7.31
N GLN A 77 34.94 -14.54 6.10
CA GLN A 77 36.31 -14.41 5.62
C GLN A 77 36.47 -13.06 4.92
N GLN A 78 36.68 -12.02 5.72
CA GLN A 78 37.74 -11.00 5.53
C GLN A 78 37.51 -9.83 6.50
N LEU A 79 38.14 -9.92 7.66
CA LEU A 79 38.92 -8.81 8.19
C LEU A 79 40.15 -9.43 8.85
N GLN A 80 41.17 -9.59 8.02
CA GLN A 80 42.55 -9.63 8.48
C GLN A 80 42.88 -8.25 9.03
N PHE A 81 43.16 -8.17 10.32
CA PHE A 81 44.40 -7.63 10.88
C PHE A 81 44.67 -8.36 12.20
#